data_AF-A0A6N9PWY0-F1
#
_entry.id   AF-A0A6N9PWY0-F1
#
_cell.length_a   1.000
_cell.length_b   1.000
_cell.length_c   1.000
_cell.angle_alpha   90.00
_cell.angle_beta   90.00
_cell.angle_gamma   90.00
#
_symmetry.space_group_name_H-M   'P 1'
#
loop_
_entity.id
_entity.type
_entity.pdbx_description
1 polymer ?
#
loop_
_entity_poly.entity_id
_entity_poly.type
_entity_poly.pdbx_seq_one_letter_code
_entity_poly.pdbx_strand_id
1 'polypeptide(L)' 'MYSSKLDRVAYIHALGDDVRIVTGDKVIDVPQNTVMAHPFNTNFHVEGDAVLHTFHGPIHLRGSEDKK' A
#
# COMPACT_ATOMS: atom_id res chain seq x y z
N MET A 1 29.30 -0.53 6.31
CA MET A 1 28.57 -1.66 5.69
C MET A 1 27.26 -1.11 5.14
N TYR A 2 26.96 -1.40 3.87
CA TYR A 2 25.90 -0.80 3.06
C TYR A 2 24.52 -0.83 3.74
N SER A 3 23.92 0.34 3.99
CA SER A 3 22.47 0.44 4.26
C SER A 3 21.76 -0.10 3.02
N SER A 4 21.16 -1.28 3.16
CA SER A 4 20.53 -1.99 2.06
C SER A 4 19.33 -1.18 1.57
N LYS A 5 19.28 -0.91 0.27
CA LYS A 5 18.16 -0.26 -0.45
C LYS A 5 16.78 -0.94 -0.27
N LEU A 6 16.67 -1.95 0.59
CA LEU A 6 15.47 -2.72 0.90
C LEU A 6 14.56 -2.04 1.94
N ASP A 7 15.03 -1.02 2.66
CA ASP A 7 14.25 -0.32 3.70
C ASP A 7 13.04 0.49 3.19
N ARG A 8 12.77 0.48 1.88
CA ARG A 8 11.67 1.24 1.25
C ARG A 8 10.63 0.39 0.54
N VAL A 9 10.63 -0.93 0.79
CA VAL A 9 9.57 -1.80 0.27
C VAL A 9 8.40 -1.74 1.23
N ALA A 10 7.29 -1.19 0.76
CA ALA A 10 6.02 -1.24 1.45
C ALA A 10 5.27 -2.48 0.94
N TYR A 11 4.82 -3.34 1.84
CA TYR A 11 3.97 -4.48 1.51
C TYR A 11 2.53 -4.09 1.76
N ILE A 12 1.72 -4.02 0.71
CA ILE A 12 0.32 -3.60 0.78
C ILE A 12 -0.55 -4.83 0.55
N HIS A 13 -1.42 -5.10 1.50
CA HIS A 13 -2.40 -6.17 1.42
C HIS A 13 -3.79 -5.55 1.25
N ALA A 14 -4.43 -5.81 0.11
CA ALA A 14 -5.80 -5.42 -0.15
C ALA A 14 -6.77 -6.34 0.61
N LEU A 15 -7.56 -5.78 1.52
CA LEU A 15 -8.51 -6.55 2.33
C LEU A 15 -9.94 -6.33 1.82
N GLY A 16 -10.61 -7.42 1.45
CA GLY A 16 -12.04 -7.40 1.12
C GLY A 16 -12.38 -6.85 -0.27
N ASP A 17 -11.75 -5.76 -0.69
CA ASP A 17 -11.95 -5.11 -2.00
C ASP A 17 -10.62 -4.85 -2.70
N ASP A 18 -10.70 -4.52 -4.00
CA ASP A 18 -9.55 -4.05 -4.78
C ASP A 18 -9.07 -2.71 -4.20
N VAL A 19 -7.76 -2.55 -4.09
CA VAL A 19 -7.12 -1.35 -3.56
C VAL A 19 -6.36 -0.65 -4.66
N ARG A 20 -6.48 0.67 -4.72
CA ARG A 20 -5.75 1.48 -5.69
C ARG A 20 -4.64 2.27 -5.01
N ILE A 21 -3.43 2.12 -5.52
CA ILE A 21 -2.26 2.88 -5.06
C ILE A 21 -1.95 3.95 -6.08
N VAL A 22 -1.97 5.20 -5.63
CA VAL A 22 -1.70 6.36 -6.48
C VAL A 22 -0.37 6.97 -6.07
N THR A 23 0.55 7.09 -7.01
CA THR A 23 1.89 7.67 -6.79
C THR A 23 2.26 8.58 -7.95
N GLY A 24 2.08 9.89 -7.76
CA GLY A 24 2.31 10.88 -8.80
C GLY A 24 1.37 10.66 -9.98
N ASP A 25 1.92 10.32 -11.14
CA ASP A 25 1.21 10.03 -12.39
C ASP A 25 0.86 8.53 -12.55
N LYS A 26 1.32 7.67 -11.64
CA LYS A 26 1.11 6.22 -11.72
C LYS A 26 -0.03 5.79 -10.81
N VAL A 27 -0.79 4.85 -11.33
CA VAL A 27 -1.86 4.16 -10.62
C VAL A 27 -1.58 2.66 -10.71
N ILE A 28 -1.65 1.98 -9.57
CA ILE A 28 -1.46 0.54 -9.45
C ILE A 28 -2.70 -0.03 -8.78
N ASP A 29 -3.44 -0.86 -9.51
CA ASP A 29 -4.57 -1.60 -8.95
C ASP A 29 -4.05 -2.90 -8.32
N VAL A 30 -4.32 -3.09 -7.04
CA VAL A 30 -4.01 -4.29 -6.27
C VAL A 30 -5.31 -5.06 -6.08
N PRO A 31 -5.46 -6.24 -6.68
CA PRO A 31 -6.69 -7.03 -6.55
C PRO A 31 -6.95 -7.42 -5.10
N GLN A 32 -8.23 -7.58 -4.76
CA GLN A 32 -8.69 -8.06 -3.45
C GLN A 32 -7.94 -9.33 -3.02
N ASN A 33 -7.71 -9.45 -1.71
CA ASN A 33 -7.03 -10.59 -1.09
C ASN A 33 -5.63 -10.88 -1.65
N THR A 34 -5.00 -9.88 -2.27
CA THR A 34 -3.63 -9.98 -2.80
C THR A 34 -2.69 -9.14 -1.96
N VAL A 35 -1.48 -9.67 -1.75
CA VAL A 35 -0.36 -8.95 -1.15
C VAL A 35 0.58 -8.49 -2.25
N MET A 36 0.75 -7.18 -2.37
CA MET A 36 1.73 -6.56 -3.27
C MET A 36 2.94 -6.10 -2.47
N ALA A 37 4.14 -6.50 -2.91
CA ALA A 37 5.38 -5.90 -2.44
C ALA A 37 5.85 -4.87 -3.46
N HIS A 38 5.93 -3.59 -3.07
CA HIS A 38 6.42 -2.55 -3.97
C HIS A 38 7.35 -1.56 -3.26
N PRO A 39 8.54 -1.26 -3.84
CA PRO A 39 9.40 -0.21 -3.35
C PRO A 39 8.81 1.16 -3.70
N PHE A 40 8.23 1.86 -2.72
CA PHE A 40 7.82 3.25 -2.89
C PHE A 40 8.96 4.16 -2.42
N ASN A 41 9.55 4.90 -3.36
CA ASN A 41 10.55 5.93 -3.08
C ASN A 41 9.98 7.35 -3.13
N THR A 42 8.66 7.47 -3.31
CA THR A 42 7.88 8.71 -3.42
C THR A 42 6.70 8.65 -2.46
N ASN A 43 6.05 9.80 -2.24
CA ASN A 43 4.77 9.82 -1.55
C ASN A 43 3.72 9.08 -2.40
N PHE A 44 2.91 8.28 -1.74
CA PHE A 44 1.77 7.59 -2.34
C PHE A 44 0.56 7.72 -1.41
N HIS A 45 -0.63 7.58 -1.95
CA HIS A 45 -1.83 7.34 -1.14
C HIS A 45 -2.51 6.06 -1.61
N VAL A 46 -3.29 5.49 -0.70
CA VAL A 46 -4.03 4.25 -0.90
C VAL A 46 -5.51 4.57 -0.84
N GLU A 47 -6.24 4.19 -1.89
CA GLU A 47 -7.69 4.26 -1.95
C GLU A 47 -8.25 2.86 -1.66
N GLY A 48 -9.13 2.76 -0.66
CA GLY A 48 -9.72 1.50 -0.20
C GLY A 48 -9.12 0.98 1.11
N ASP A 49 -9.58 -0.21 1.50
CA ASP A 49 -9.19 -0.87 2.75
C ASP A 49 -7.93 -1.74 2.55
N ALA A 50 -6.87 -1.41 3.27
CA ALA A 50 -5.59 -2.08 3.12
C ALA A 50 -4.83 -2.23 4.44
N VAL A 51 -3.96 -3.23 4.50
CA VAL A 51 -2.93 -3.34 5.53
C VAL A 51 -1.58 -3.09 4.91
N LEU A 52 -0.88 -2.08 5.41
CA LEU A 52 0.50 -1.84 5.06
C LEU A 52 1.41 -2.50 6.10
N HIS A 53 2.16 -3.52 5.69
CA HIS A 53 3.17 -4.14 6.55
C HIS A 53 4.47 -3.33 6.46
N THR A 54 4.85 -2.74 7.58
CA THR A 54 6.10 -2.02 7.76
C THR A 54 7.04 -2.81 8.67
N PHE A 55 8.31 -2.42 8.73
CA PHE A 55 9.27 -3.00 9.69
C PHE A 55 8.81 -2.84 11.15
N HIS A 56 8.05 -1.78 11.46
CA HIS A 56 7.56 -1.50 12.81
C HIS A 56 6.22 -2.18 13.12
N GLY A 57 5.66 -2.93 12.17
CA GLY A 57 4.38 -3.62 12.30
C GLY A 57 3.35 -3.17 11.25
N PRO A 58 2.15 -3.78 11.28
CA PRO A 58 1.09 -3.48 10.34
C PRO A 58 0.37 -2.16 10.65
N ILE A 59 0.15 -1.35 9.62
CA ILE A 59 -0.68 -0.14 9.64
C ILE A 59 -1.97 -0.47 8.89
N HIS A 60 -3.11 -0.29 9.54
CA HIS A 60 -4.41 -0.52 8.93
C HIS A 60 -4.92 0.79 8.34
N LEU A 61 -5.07 0.83 7.03
CA LEU A 61 -5.67 1.91 6.28
C LEU A 61 -7.13 1.54 6.04
N ARG A 62 -8.05 2.35 6.55
CA ARG A 62 -9.46 2.24 6.20
C ARG A 62 -9.80 3.36 5.24
N GLY A 63 -10.24 3.00 4.04
CA GLY A 63 -10.85 3.94 3.14
C GLY A 63 -12.09 4.50 3.82
N SER A 64 -12.28 5.82 3.76
CA SER A 64 -13.57 6.40 4.13
C SER A 64 -14.60 5.85 3.15
N GLU A 65 -15.62 5.13 3.64
CA GLU A 65 -16.84 4.93 2.88
C GLU A 65 -17.38 6.32 2.54
N ASP A 66 -17.25 6.74 1.28
CA ASP A 66 -18.16 7.74 0.74
C ASP A 66 -19.56 7.13 0.81
N LYS A 67 -20.23 7.35 1.94
CA LYS A 67 -21.67 7.16 2.06
C LYS A 67 -22.31 8.15 1.09
N LYS A 68 -22.57 7.67 -0.13
CA LYS A 68 -23.50 8.30 -1.06
C LYS A 68 -24.93 8.22 -0.51
#